data_AF-A0A7S1DAW7-F1
#
_entry.id   AF-A0A7S1DAW7-F1
#
_cell.length_a   1.000
_cell.length_b   1.000
_cell.length_c   1.000
_cell.angle_alpha   90.00
_cell.angle_beta   90.00
_cell.angle_gamma   90.00
#
_symmetry.space_group_name_H-M   'P 1'
#
loop_
_entity.id
_entity.type
_entity.pdbx_description
1 polymer ?
#
loop_
_entity_poly.entity_id
_entity_poly.type
_entity_poly.pdbx_seq_one_letter_code
_entity_poly.pdbx_strand_id
1 'polypeptide(L)'
;GSYTIPKGVYESDKKGQSNMTYKTFDETIERLGHARRKIDVLSLNCGGCEWSTFKDWIQSGYDIRQVLLAASELPSVGNELFEDMQKEGFVIFHKEIDPDDTIRTQVDFSFIRLHKHFFL
;
A
#
# COMPACT_ATOMS: atom_id res chain seq x y z
N GLY A 1 -24.57 -12.40 -0.53
CA GLY A 1 -23.39 -13.25 -0.28
C GLY A 1 -22.17 -12.36 -0.31
N SER A 2 -21.38 -12.33 0.76
CA SER A 2 -20.17 -11.50 0.83
C SER A 2 -19.13 -12.04 -0.14
N TYR A 3 -18.71 -11.22 -1.10
CA TYR A 3 -17.58 -11.53 -1.97
C TYR A 3 -16.29 -11.32 -1.16
N THR A 4 -15.52 -12.38 -0.96
CA THR A 4 -14.17 -12.27 -0.39
C THR A 4 -13.22 -11.97 -1.54
N ILE A 5 -12.72 -10.73 -1.60
CA ILE A 5 -11.71 -10.34 -2.59
C ILE A 5 -10.37 -10.97 -2.17
N PRO A 6 -9.68 -11.75 -3.02
CA PRO A 6 -8.40 -12.35 -2.67
C PRO A 6 -7.32 -11.28 -2.49
N LYS A 7 -6.46 -11.48 -1.49
CA LYS A 7 -5.34 -10.61 -1.13
C LYS A 7 -4.13 -10.90 -2.03
N GLY A 8 -3.57 -9.90 -2.71
CA GLY A 8 -2.18 -9.99 -3.20
C GLY A 8 -1.74 -8.99 -4.27
N VAL A 9 -0.43 -8.98 -4.53
CA VAL A 9 0.26 -8.11 -5.50
C VAL A 9 0.31 -8.77 -6.88
N TYR A 10 0.03 -8.00 -7.93
CA TYR A 10 -0.04 -8.47 -9.31
C TYR A 10 1.34 -8.64 -9.97
N GLU A 11 1.49 -9.72 -10.74
CA GLU A 11 2.54 -9.86 -11.75
C GLU A 11 1.84 -9.94 -13.12
N SER A 12 2.17 -9.02 -14.04
CA SER A 12 1.67 -9.11 -15.41
C SER A 12 2.47 -10.16 -16.17
N ASP A 13 2.12 -11.43 -15.99
CA ASP A 13 2.63 -12.48 -16.86
C ASP A 13 2.05 -12.31 -18.27
N LYS A 14 2.94 -12.34 -19.26
CA LYS A 14 2.67 -12.11 -20.67
C LYS A 14 1.47 -12.95 -21.15
N LYS A 15 0.53 -12.26 -21.83
CA LYS A 15 -0.57 -12.75 -22.68
C LYS A 15 -0.85 -14.27 -22.63
N GLY A 16 -1.96 -14.64 -21.98
CA GLY A 16 -2.78 -15.76 -22.45
C GLY A 16 -3.04 -16.93 -21.51
N GLN A 17 -2.94 -16.80 -20.18
CA GLN A 17 -3.32 -17.91 -19.29
C GLN A 17 -4.03 -17.42 -18.01
N SER A 18 -5.29 -17.82 -17.86
CA SER A 18 -6.23 -17.38 -16.82
C SER A 18 -6.08 -18.13 -15.50
N ASN A 19 -4.88 -18.17 -14.94
CA ASN A 19 -4.65 -18.59 -13.55
C ASN A 19 -3.88 -17.47 -12.83
N MET A 20 -4.61 -16.44 -12.40
CA MET A 20 -4.04 -15.35 -11.61
C MET A 20 -3.66 -15.90 -10.22
N THR A 21 -2.37 -16.16 -10.01
CA THR A 21 -1.83 -16.48 -8.69
C THR A 21 -1.48 -15.18 -7.97
N TYR A 22 -2.19 -14.89 -6.89
CA TYR A 22 -1.91 -13.73 -6.03
C TYR A 22 -0.69 -14.00 -5.15
N LYS A 23 0.19 -13.00 -5.02
CA LYS A 23 1.30 -13.05 -4.07
C LYS A 23 0.98 -12.29 -2.80
N THR A 24 1.33 -12.84 -1.65
CA THR A 24 1.30 -12.07 -0.40
C THR A 24 2.34 -10.94 -0.44
N PHE A 25 2.23 -10.00 0.48
CA PHE A 25 3.24 -8.95 0.62
C PHE A 25 4.62 -9.56 0.93
N ASP A 26 4.69 -10.56 1.80
CA ASP A 26 5.94 -11.26 2.13
C ASP A 26 6.55 -11.97 0.92
N GLU A 27 5.75 -12.72 0.16
CA GLU A 27 6.22 -13.37 -1.08
C GLU A 27 6.76 -12.35 -2.09
N THR A 28 6.16 -11.17 -2.13
CA THR A 28 6.60 -10.06 -3.00
C THR A 28 7.95 -9.52 -2.52
N ILE A 29 8.09 -9.22 -1.23
CA ILE A 29 9.31 -8.70 -0.63
C ILE A 29 10.47 -9.70 -0.75
N GLU A 30 10.22 -10.99 -0.54
CA GLU A 30 11.20 -12.05 -0.72
C GLU A 30 11.63 -12.19 -2.18
N ARG A 31 10.66 -12.27 -3.11
CA ARG A 31 10.95 -12.42 -4.55
C ARG A 31 11.73 -11.24 -5.12
N LEU A 32 11.45 -10.02 -4.64
CA LEU A 32 12.19 -8.82 -5.04
C LEU A 32 13.53 -8.67 -4.30
N GLY A 33 13.86 -9.56 -3.36
CA GLY A 33 15.14 -9.56 -2.64
C GLY A 33 15.27 -8.48 -1.56
N HIS A 34 14.14 -7.99 -1.03
CA HIS A 34 14.10 -6.93 -0.02
C HIS A 34 13.93 -7.43 1.42
N ALA A 35 13.73 -8.74 1.65
CA ALA A 35 13.43 -9.30 2.97
C ALA A 35 14.47 -9.00 4.08
N ARG A 36 15.72 -8.69 3.71
CA ARG A 36 16.79 -8.31 4.65
C ARG A 36 17.41 -6.96 4.33
N ARG A 37 16.65 -6.09 3.66
CA ARG A 37 17.09 -4.76 3.25
C ARG A 37 16.16 -3.71 3.82
N LYS A 38 16.72 -2.54 4.06
CA LYS A 38 15.92 -1.34 4.26
C LYS A 38 15.22 -1.00 2.94
N ILE A 39 13.93 -0.72 3.01
CA ILE A 39 13.11 -0.24 1.90
C ILE A 39 12.99 1.28 2.08
N ASP A 40 13.81 2.03 1.37
CA ASP A 40 13.80 3.49 1.49
C ASP A 40 12.48 4.09 1.00
N VAL A 41 11.92 3.53 -0.07
CA VAL A 41 10.62 3.93 -0.65
C VAL A 41 9.85 2.68 -1.06
N LEU A 42 8.63 2.53 -0.52
CA LEU A 42 7.63 1.59 -0.98
C LEU A 42 6.60 2.35 -1.82
N SER A 43 6.49 2.04 -3.12
CA SER A 43 5.49 2.64 -4.00
C SER A 43 4.34 1.67 -4.22
N LEU A 44 3.11 2.13 -3.99
CA LEU A 44 1.87 1.37 -4.10
C LEU A 44 0.90 2.10 -5.02
N ASN A 45 0.29 1.35 -5.94
CA ASN A 45 -0.87 1.80 -6.70
C ASN A 45 -2.06 0.97 -6.23
N CYS A 46 -2.95 1.60 -5.47
CA CYS A 46 -4.12 0.98 -4.86
C CYS A 46 -5.36 1.44 -5.61
N GLY A 47 -5.91 0.53 -6.42
CA GLY A 47 -7.08 0.78 -7.24
C GLY A 47 -8.43 0.61 -6.51
N GLY A 48 -8.41 0.19 -5.25
CA GLY A 48 -9.61 -0.19 -4.49
C GLY A 48 -9.54 -1.58 -3.86
N CYS A 49 -8.65 -2.47 -4.33
CA CYS A 49 -8.61 -3.87 -3.88
C CYS A 49 -7.61 -4.14 -2.74
N GLU A 50 -6.63 -3.26 -2.56
CA GLU A 50 -5.53 -3.41 -1.60
C GLU A 50 -5.85 -2.84 -0.20
N TRP A 51 -7.05 -2.28 0.00
CA TRP A 51 -7.49 -1.83 1.32
C TRP A 51 -7.55 -2.98 2.33
N SER A 52 -7.94 -4.18 1.90
CA SER A 52 -8.00 -5.36 2.78
C SER A 52 -6.63 -5.88 3.24
N THR A 53 -5.57 -5.47 2.55
CA THR A 53 -4.18 -5.84 2.83
C THR A 53 -3.43 -4.70 3.50
N PHE A 54 -4.11 -3.64 3.96
CA PHE A 54 -3.39 -2.43 4.35
C PHE A 54 -2.36 -2.65 5.48
N LYS A 55 -2.73 -3.55 6.39
CA LYS A 55 -1.95 -3.96 7.57
C LYS A 55 -0.70 -4.74 7.18
N ASP A 56 -0.76 -5.49 6.10
CA ASP A 56 0.33 -6.37 5.68
C ASP A 56 1.58 -5.57 5.28
N TRP A 57 1.47 -4.31 4.84
CA TRP A 57 2.63 -3.44 4.54
C TRP A 57 3.17 -2.79 5.81
N ILE A 58 2.27 -2.19 6.59
CA ILE A 58 2.65 -1.32 7.70
C ILE A 58 3.08 -2.10 8.95
N GLN A 59 2.59 -3.33 9.12
CA GLN A 59 2.91 -4.24 10.23
C GLN A 59 3.79 -5.43 9.81
N SER A 60 4.31 -5.45 8.58
CA SER A 60 5.15 -6.54 8.05
C SER A 60 6.43 -6.84 8.84
N GLY A 61 6.89 -5.91 9.69
CA GLY A 61 8.19 -6.00 10.33
C GLY A 61 9.37 -5.63 9.42
N TYR A 62 9.13 -5.33 8.13
CA TYR A 62 10.19 -4.80 7.25
C TYR A 62 10.53 -3.34 7.59
N ASP A 63 11.78 -2.97 7.33
CA ASP A 63 12.29 -1.62 7.57
C ASP A 63 11.93 -0.67 6.40
N ILE A 64 10.68 -0.21 6.37
CA ILE A 64 10.15 0.74 5.39
C ILE A 64 10.26 2.17 5.93
N ARG A 65 10.82 3.10 5.12
CA ARG A 65 11.04 4.51 5.52
C ARG A 65 10.05 5.49 4.92
N GLN A 66 9.64 5.28 3.67
CA GLN A 66 8.64 6.10 2.99
C GLN A 66 7.64 5.22 2.26
N VAL A 67 6.40 5.69 2.19
CA VAL A 67 5.34 5.07 1.40
C VAL A 67 4.76 6.10 0.45
N LEU A 68 4.74 5.78 -0.84
CA LEU A 68 4.02 6.52 -1.87
C LEU A 68 2.78 5.70 -2.22
N LEU A 69 1.61 6.28 -2.03
CA LEU A 69 0.33 5.61 -2.23
C LEU A 69 -0.50 6.41 -3.23
N ALA A 70 -0.59 5.92 -4.46
CA ALA A 70 -1.61 6.34 -5.41
C ALA A 70 -2.90 5.59 -5.07
N ALA A 71 -3.93 6.31 -4.64
CA ALA A 71 -5.17 5.73 -4.13
C ALA A 71 -6.38 6.19 -4.94
N SER A 72 -7.04 5.29 -5.65
CA SER A 72 -8.41 5.52 -6.15
C SER A 72 -9.43 4.80 -5.26
N GLU A 73 -10.70 5.17 -5.37
CA GLU A 73 -11.78 4.53 -4.61
C GLU A 73 -11.52 4.51 -3.09
N LEU A 74 -11.10 5.65 -2.53
CA LEU A 74 -10.85 5.77 -1.10
C LEU A 74 -12.08 5.29 -0.31
N PRO A 75 -11.89 4.37 0.66
CA PRO A 75 -13.01 3.83 1.39
C PRO A 75 -13.69 4.95 2.19
N SER A 76 -15.02 4.89 2.28
CA SER A 76 -15.80 5.84 3.10
C SER A 76 -15.43 5.80 4.58
N VAL A 77 -14.74 4.73 5.02
CA VAL A 77 -14.16 4.52 6.35
C VAL A 77 -12.63 4.70 6.32
N GLY A 78 -12.11 5.61 5.50
CA GLY A 78 -10.67 5.86 5.30
C GLY A 78 -9.86 6.19 6.57
N ASN A 79 -10.52 6.44 7.69
CA ASN A 79 -9.86 6.73 8.97
C ASN A 79 -8.97 5.58 9.45
N GLU A 80 -9.36 4.31 9.30
CA GLU A 80 -8.57 3.19 9.87
C GLU A 80 -7.17 3.10 9.26
N LEU A 81 -7.04 3.29 7.94
CA LEU A 81 -5.75 3.30 7.26
C LEU A 81 -4.83 4.39 7.83
N PHE A 82 -5.30 5.63 7.85
CA PHE A 82 -4.48 6.77 8.27
C PHE A 82 -4.14 6.70 9.76
N GLU A 83 -5.08 6.26 10.59
CA GLU A 83 -4.86 6.04 12.02
C GLU A 83 -3.81 4.95 12.27
N ASP A 84 -3.91 3.82 11.58
CA ASP A 84 -2.96 2.72 11.76
C ASP A 84 -1.57 3.04 11.17
N MET A 85 -1.51 3.76 10.05
CA MET A 85 -0.28 4.34 9.52
C MET A 85 0.39 5.23 10.58
N GLN A 86 -0.38 6.13 11.21
CA GLN A 86 0.13 7.01 12.26
C GLN A 86 0.62 6.25 13.49
N LYS A 87 -0.09 5.20 13.94
CA LYS A 87 0.34 4.31 15.04
C LYS A 87 1.69 3.63 14.75
N GLU A 88 1.97 3.34 13.48
CA GLU A 88 3.26 2.78 13.04
C GLU A 88 4.34 3.82 12.74
N GLY A 89 4.05 5.10 13.01
CA GLY A 89 4.96 6.24 12.89
C GLY A 89 4.95 6.87 11.49
N PHE A 90 4.10 6.42 10.57
CA PHE A 90 3.98 7.03 9.25
C PHE A 90 3.11 8.29 9.31
N VAL A 91 3.68 9.42 8.87
CA VAL A 91 2.96 10.69 8.77
C VAL A 91 2.88 11.14 7.34
N ILE A 92 1.73 11.71 6.98
CA ILE A 92 1.53 12.33 5.68
C ILE A 92 2.35 13.62 5.64
N PHE A 93 3.23 13.76 4.64
CA PHE A 93 3.93 15.01 4.35
C PHE A 93 3.54 15.60 2.99
N HIS A 94 2.85 14.83 2.15
CA HIS A 94 2.32 15.27 0.87
C HIS A 94 0.99 14.59 0.55
N LYS A 95 0.07 15.35 -0.04
CA LYS A 95 -1.22 14.88 -0.55
C LYS A 95 -1.58 15.70 -1.79
N GLU A 96 -1.84 15.04 -2.90
CA GLU A 96 -2.25 15.68 -4.15
C GLU A 96 -3.38 14.88 -4.81
N ILE A 97 -4.30 15.58 -5.47
CA ILE A 97 -5.31 14.94 -6.31
C ILE A 97 -4.71 14.84 -7.70
N ASP A 98 -4.72 13.65 -8.30
CA ASP A 98 -4.30 13.50 -9.69
C ASP A 98 -5.29 14.30 -10.58
N PRO A 99 -4.81 15.31 -11.34
CA PRO A 99 -5.68 16.16 -12.15
C PRO A 99 -6.23 15.46 -13.40
N ASP A 100 -5.83 14.23 -13.73
CA ASP A 100 -6.32 13.50 -14.89
C ASP A 100 -7.79 13.03 -14.70
N ASP A 101 -8.70 13.61 -15.50
CA ASP A 101 -10.15 13.31 -15.51
C ASP A 101 -10.49 11.88 -15.98
N THR A 102 -9.50 11.13 -16.49
CA THR A 102 -9.71 9.72 -16.87
C THR A 102 -9.75 8.77 -15.68
N ILE A 103 -9.09 9.11 -14.57
CA ILE A 103 -9.11 8.35 -13.32
C ILE A 103 -9.82 9.20 -12.27
N ARG A 104 -11.14 9.31 -12.41
CA ARG A 104 -11.98 10.01 -11.42
C ARG A 104 -11.62 9.51 -10.02
N THR A 105 -11.08 10.41 -9.18
CA THR A 105 -10.82 10.24 -7.73
C THR A 105 -9.50 9.61 -7.28
N GLN A 106 -8.43 9.58 -8.09
CA GLN A 106 -7.11 9.22 -7.56
C GLN A 106 -6.54 10.35 -6.69
N VAL A 107 -6.02 9.97 -5.52
CA VAL A 107 -5.31 10.83 -4.59
C VAL A 107 -3.96 10.20 -4.27
N ASP A 108 -2.90 10.95 -4.47
CA ASP A 108 -1.55 10.55 -4.15
C ASP A 108 -1.19 11.01 -2.74
N PHE A 109 -0.83 10.06 -1.89
CA PHE A 109 -0.32 10.32 -0.54
C PHE A 109 1.16 9.96 -0.47
N SER A 110 1.94 10.80 0.21
CA SER A 110 3.31 10.47 0.58
C SER A 110 3.47 10.48 2.09
N PHE A 111 4.01 9.39 2.60
CA PHE A 111 4.23 9.17 4.02
C PHE A 111 5.72 9.03 4.32
N ILE A 112 6.13 9.57 5.46
CA ILE A 112 7.46 9.35 6.03
C ILE A 112 7.33 8.68 7.40
N ARG A 113 8.17 7.68 7.68
CA ARG A 113 8.21 7.01 8.97
C ARG A 113 9.08 7.77 9.95
N LEU A 114 8.47 8.33 10.97
CA LEU A 114 9.14 8.94 12.11
C LEU A 114 9.34 7.91 13.23
N HIS A 115 10.30 8.18 14.11
CA HIS A 115 10.45 7.39 15.32
C HIS A 115 9.19 7.56 16.19
N LYS A 116 8.71 6.49 16.85
CA LYS A 116 7.45 6.55 17.64
C LYS A 116 7.50 7.59 18.79
N HIS A 117 8.70 7.90 19.30
CA HIS A 117 8.89 8.97 20.29
C HIS A 117 8.81 10.41 19.73
N PHE A 118 8.64 10.59 18.42
CA PHE A 118 8.46 11.92 17.84
C PHE A 118 7.17 12.61 18.33
N PHE A 119 6.16 11.83 18.73
CA PHE A 119 4.85 12.32 19.16
C PHE A 119 4.68 12.39 20.69
N LEU A 120 5.74 12.13 21.46
CA LEU A 120 5.74 12.18 22.93
C LEU A 120 6.08 13.57 23.46
#